data_AF-A0A1C6Q2H0-F1
#
_entry.id   AF-A0A1C6Q2H0-F1
#
_cell.length_a   1.000
_cell.length_b   1.000
_cell.length_c   1.000
_cell.angle_alpha   90.00
_cell.angle_beta   90.00
_cell.angle_gamma   90.00
#
_symmetry.space_group_name_H-M   'P 1'
#
loop_
_entity.id
_entity.type
_entity.pdbx_description
1 polymer ?
#
loop_
_entity_poly.entity_id
_entity_poly.type
_entity_poly.pdbx_seq_one_letter_code
_entity_poly.pdbx_strand_id
1 'polypeptide(L)' 'MTTDLAVHGWDLARGIGVRSRMHDELADAVYAHIAPMAESWQGAGVFDPPVPVPDDAVPQERLVALLGRRP' A
#
# COMPACT_ATOMS: atom_id res chain seq x y z
N MET A 1 7.62 11.37 -2.08
CA MET A 1 7.52 11.12 -3.54
C MET A 1 7.61 9.63 -3.86
N THR A 2 8.55 8.87 -3.31
CA THR A 2 8.66 7.42 -3.58
C THR A 2 7.40 6.64 -3.21
N THR A 3 6.80 6.88 -2.03
CA THR A 3 5.53 6.27 -1.62
C THR A 3 4.43 6.49 -2.63
N ASP A 4 4.14 7.76 -2.96
CA ASP A 4 3.09 8.11 -3.93
C ASP A 4 3.28 7.40 -5.26
N LEU A 5 4.50 7.44 -5.82
CA LEU A 5 4.79 6.81 -7.10
C LEU A 5 4.64 5.29 -7.05
N ALA A 6 5.10 4.64 -5.97
CA ALA A 6 4.99 3.20 -5.80
C ALA A 6 3.52 2.77 -5.71
N VAL A 7 2.74 3.46 -4.88
CA VAL A 7 1.33 3.12 -4.62
C VAL A 7 0.46 3.48 -5.82
N HIS A 8 0.65 4.65 -6.44
CA HIS A 8 -0.13 5.02 -7.62
C HIS A 8 0.28 4.29 -8.89
N GLY A 9 1.54 3.85 -9.00
CA GLY A 9 1.94 2.92 -10.05
C GLY A 9 1.20 1.59 -9.95
N TRP A 10 0.97 1.11 -8.72
CA TRP A 10 0.13 -0.06 -8.47
C TRP A 10 -1.36 0.21 -8.77
N ASP A 11 -1.90 1.36 -8.34
CA ASP A 11 -3.28 1.77 -8.63
C ASP A 11 -3.52 1.81 -10.16
N LEU A 12 -2.60 2.42 -10.90
CA LEU A 12 -2.65 2.52 -12.36
C LEU A 12 -2.66 1.15 -13.02
N ALA A 13 -1.73 0.26 -12.62
CA ALA A 13 -1.64 -1.09 -13.18
C ALA A 13 -2.96 -1.86 -13.01
N ARG A 14 -3.58 -1.78 -11.83
CA ARG A 14 -4.91 -2.39 -11.60
C ARG A 14 -6.00 -1.75 -12.44
N GLY A 15 -6.02 -0.41 -12.52
CA GLY A 15 -7.00 0.34 -13.30
C GLY A 15 -7.01 -0.03 -14.79
N ILE A 16 -5.85 -0.40 -15.34
CA ILE A 16 -5.71 -0.83 -16.74
C ILE A 16 -5.71 -2.35 -16.94
N GLY A 17 -5.94 -3.13 -15.89
CA GLY A 17 -5.98 -4.60 -15.95
C GLY A 17 -4.61 -5.28 -16.15
N VAL A 18 -3.51 -4.58 -15.84
CA VAL A 18 -2.15 -5.14 -15.91
C VAL A 18 -1.73 -5.69 -14.56
N ARG A 19 -1.22 -6.92 -14.54
CA ARG A 19 -0.63 -7.50 -13.33
C ARG A 19 0.71 -6.82 -13.05
N SER A 20 0.77 -6.02 -12.00
CA SER A 20 2.00 -5.43 -11.48
C SER A 20 2.36 -6.05 -10.13
N ARG A 21 3.66 -6.30 -9.94
CA ARG A 21 4.23 -6.67 -8.65
C ARG A 21 5.35 -5.67 -8.32
N MET A 22 5.11 -4.88 -7.29
CA MET A 22 6.11 -4.08 -6.61
C MET A 22 7.18 -5.01 -6.05
N HIS A 23 8.43 -4.61 -6.19
CA HIS A 23 9.54 -5.35 -5.60
C HIS A 23 9.36 -5.40 -4.07
N ASP A 24 9.53 -6.57 -3.47
CA ASP A 24 9.23 -6.80 -2.05
C ASP A 24 10.03 -5.82 -1.16
N GLU A 25 11.30 -5.58 -1.48
CA GLU A 25 12.17 -4.60 -0.78
C GLU A 25 11.63 -3.16 -0.84
N LEU A 26 11.08 -2.74 -1.99
CA LEU A 26 10.46 -1.42 -2.12
C LEU A 26 9.18 -1.34 -1.27
N ALA A 27 8.35 -2.38 -1.31
CA ALA A 27 7.11 -2.41 -0.54
C ALA A 27 7.38 -2.38 0.97
N ASP A 28 8.35 -3.16 1.46
CA ASP A 28 8.75 -3.15 2.87
C ASP A 28 9.36 -1.81 3.30
N ALA A 29 10.21 -1.20 2.47
CA ALA A 29 10.79 0.11 2.76
C ALA A 29 9.70 1.20 2.85
N VAL A 30 8.73 1.19 1.92
CA VAL A 30 7.60 2.12 1.95
C VAL A 30 6.69 1.85 3.14
N TYR A 31 6.40 0.58 3.45
CA TYR A 31 5.62 0.20 4.62
C TYR A 31 6.26 0.72 5.91
N ALA A 32 7.55 0.46 6.12
CA ALA A 32 8.26 0.91 7.31
C ALA A 32 8.28 2.45 7.45
N HIS A 33 8.32 3.16 6.32
CA HIS A 33 8.27 4.63 6.30
C HIS A 33 6.89 5.18 6.68
N ILE A 34 5.80 4.55 6.22
CA ILE A 34 4.43 5.08 6.36
C ILE A 34 3.71 4.54 7.60
N ALA A 35 3.99 3.30 8.02
CA ALA A 35 3.30 2.68 9.15
C ALA A 35 3.26 3.52 10.44
N PRO A 36 4.33 4.26 10.84
CA PRO A 36 4.30 5.10 12.04
C PRO A 36 3.29 6.27 11.98
N MET A 37 2.92 6.71 10.78
CA MET A 37 2.03 7.86 10.53
C MET A 37 0.66 7.44 9.99
N ALA A 38 0.48 6.17 9.62
CA ALA A 38 -0.71 5.66 8.95
C ALA A 38 -1.99 5.90 9.77
N GLU A 39 -1.98 5.60 11.07
CA GLU A 39 -3.15 5.80 11.94
C GLU A 39 -3.60 7.27 12.00
N SER A 40 -2.64 8.19 12.15
CA SER A 40 -2.95 9.63 12.16
C SER A 40 -3.54 10.09 10.83
N TRP A 41 -3.04 9.58 9.71
CA TRP A 41 -3.53 9.95 8.38
C TRP A 41 -4.88 9.31 8.05
N GLN A 42 -5.16 8.12 8.57
CA GLN A 42 -6.49 7.50 8.53
C GLN A 42 -7.50 8.34 9.33
N GLY A 43 -7.14 8.77 10.55
CA GLY A 43 -7.98 9.65 11.37
C GLY A 43 -8.25 11.02 10.73
N ALA A 44 -7.35 11.49 9.88
CA ALA A 44 -7.50 12.72 9.10
C ALA A 44 -8.25 12.52 7.77
N GLY A 45 -8.63 11.29 7.41
CA GLY A 45 -9.32 10.98 6.14
C GLY A 45 -8.42 11.03 4.90
N VAL A 46 -7.09 11.02 5.07
CA VAL A 46 -6.13 10.97 3.96
C VAL A 46 -6.03 9.55 3.39
N PHE A 47 -6.09 8.55 4.27
CA PHE A 47 -6.20 7.13 3.89
C PHE A 47 -7.53 6.56 4.37
N ASP A 48 -8.08 5.66 3.57
CA ASP A 48 -9.18 4.80 4.02
C ASP A 48 -8.70 3.84 5.13
N PRO A 49 -9.62 3.30 5.96
CA PRO A 49 -9.28 2.30 6.95
C PRO A 49 -8.56 1.09 6.35
N PRO A 50 -7.62 0.48 7.08
CA PRO A 50 -6.85 -0.64 6.57
C PRO A 50 -7.74 -1.86 6.30
N VAL A 51 -7.41 -2.59 5.25
CA VAL A 51 -8.14 -3.82 4.86
C VAL A 51 -7.41 -5.04 5.44
N PRO A 52 -8.13 -6.05 5.96
CA PRO A 52 -7.49 -7.28 6.46
C PRO A 52 -6.84 -8.07 5.31
N VAL A 53 -5.65 -8.60 5.56
CA VAL A 53 -4.92 -9.52 4.69
C VAL A 53 -4.40 -10.70 5.51
N PRO A 54 -4.14 -11.88 4.89
CA PRO A 54 -3.49 -13.00 5.58
C PRO A 54 -2.13 -12.62 6.19
N ASP A 55 -1.73 -13.32 7.25
CA ASP A 55 -0.44 -13.07 7.93
C ASP A 55 0.77 -13.36 7.02
N ASP A 56 0.59 -14.23 6.02
CA ASP A 56 1.58 -14.57 4.99
C ASP A 56 1.44 -13.76 3.69
N ALA A 57 0.61 -12.70 3.70
CA ALA A 57 0.45 -11.81 2.57
C ALA A 57 1.79 -11.20 2.13
N VAL A 58 1.98 -11.11 0.82
CA VAL A 58 3.23 -10.57 0.27
C VAL A 58 3.37 -9.07 0.61
N PRO A 59 4.60 -8.52 0.70
CA PRO A 59 4.83 -7.14 1.15
C PRO A 59 3.98 -6.07 0.46
N GLN A 60 3.78 -6.19 -0.86
CA GLN A 60 2.91 -5.29 -1.61
C GLN A 60 1.47 -5.29 -1.05
N GLU A 61 0.90 -6.46 -0.77
CA GLU A 61 -0.48 -6.60 -0.31
C GLU A 61 -0.65 -5.96 1.07
N ARG A 62 0.31 -6.21 1.97
CA ARG A 62 0.35 -5.59 3.31
C ARG A 62 0.44 -4.07 3.21
N LEU A 63 1.27 -3.54 2.32
CA LEU A 63 1.39 -2.10 2.07
C LEU A 63 0.08 -1.51 1.57
N VAL A 64 -0.47 -1.99 0.46
CA VAL A 64 -1.66 -1.36 -0.13
C VAL A 64 -2.88 -1.50 0.79
N ALA A 65 -2.98 -2.62 1.51
CA ALA A 65 -4.02 -2.85 2.50
C ALA A 65 -3.94 -1.90 3.70
N LEU A 66 -2.73 -1.59 4.21
CA LEU A 66 -2.54 -0.56 5.24
C LEU A 66 -3.08 0.81 4.80
N LEU A 67 -2.98 1.10 3.50
CA LEU A 67 -3.44 2.36 2.89
C LEU A 67 -4.88 2.28 2.38
N GLY A 68 -5.65 1.30 2.85
CA GLY A 68 -7.09 1.12 2.58
C GLY A 68 -7.45 0.59 1.19
N ARG A 69 -6.46 0.16 0.39
CA ARG A 69 -6.72 -0.46 -0.92
C ARG A 69 -7.03 -1.94 -0.77
N ARG A 70 -7.71 -2.49 -1.78
CA ARG A 70 -8.04 -3.92 -1.86
C ARG A 70 -7.03 -4.64 -2.75
N PRO A 71 -6.11 -5.46 -2.18
CA PRO A 71 -5.13 -6.22 -2.95
C PRO A 71 -5.75 -7.20 -3.96
#